data_AF-A0A7L3W3T8-F1
#
_entry.id   AF-A0A7L3W3T8-F1
#
_cell.length_a   1.000
_cell.length_b   1.000
_cell.length_c   1.000
_cell.angle_alpha   90.00
_cell.angle_beta   90.00
_cell.angle_gamma   90.00
#
_symmetry.space_group_name_H-M   'P 1'
#
loop_
_entity.id
_entity.type
_entity.pdbx_description
1 polymer ?
#
loop_
_entity_poly.entity_id
_entity_poly.type
_entity_poly.pdbx_seq_one_letter_code
_entity_poly.pdbx_strand_id
1 'polypeptide(L)'
;WLVIDRKVYDVSKFSKQHPGGSRVISHYAGQDATDAFVAFHSDKVLVKKYLKSLLIGELAPDQPSFESNKKKSLLEDFRELRCTIDKMGLLRPNYFFFFLIFLHLLVLDAASWLVVWYFGISLVPFSVGIAFFTIAQIQMGWFQHDLGHCSVFRKPKWNRLLQIVVINILKGLPASWWNHLHNQHHAKPNCFRKDPDLNMHPLLFSLGKTLSVEVSKGMSGEAKSHWD
;
A
#
# COMPACT_ATOMS: atom_id res chain seq x y z
N TRP A 1 -11.88 -18.96 3.65
CA TRP A 1 -11.27 -19.44 2.40
C TRP A 1 -11.02 -18.29 1.44
N LEU A 2 -10.20 -18.48 0.41
CA LEU A 2 -9.97 -17.54 -0.69
C LEU A 2 -10.04 -18.28 -2.02
N VAL A 3 -10.46 -17.59 -3.08
CA VAL A 3 -10.32 -18.09 -4.45
C VAL A 3 -9.16 -17.38 -5.14
N ILE A 4 -8.27 -18.14 -5.77
CA ILE A 4 -7.18 -17.62 -6.62
C ILE A 4 -7.14 -18.50 -7.87
N ASP A 5 -7.33 -17.90 -9.05
CA ASP A 5 -7.33 -18.61 -10.33
C ASP A 5 -8.30 -19.81 -10.33
N ARG A 6 -9.55 -19.55 -9.90
CA ARG A 6 -10.64 -20.53 -9.70
C ARG A 6 -10.37 -21.64 -8.68
N LYS A 7 -9.18 -21.71 -8.08
CA LYS A 7 -8.83 -22.65 -7.02
C LYS A 7 -9.21 -22.10 -5.66
N VAL A 8 -9.76 -22.95 -4.81
CA VAL A 8 -10.23 -22.62 -3.47
C VAL A 8 -9.18 -23.05 -2.46
N TYR A 9 -8.76 -22.11 -1.61
CA TYR A 9 -7.72 -22.31 -0.60
C TYR A 9 -8.26 -22.09 0.82
N ASP A 10 -7.95 -23.01 1.73
CA ASP A 10 -8.13 -22.79 3.16
C ASP A 10 -6.93 -22.08 3.77
N VAL A 11 -7.10 -20.79 4.03
CA VAL A 11 -6.09 -19.92 4.62
C VAL A 11 -6.30 -19.68 6.11
N SER A 12 -7.22 -20.38 6.78
CA SER A 12 -7.62 -20.09 8.16
C SER A 12 -6.42 -20.11 9.13
N LYS A 13 -5.60 -21.17 9.09
CA LYS A 13 -4.37 -21.27 9.89
C LYS A 13 -3.24 -20.41 9.32
N PHE A 14 -3.09 -20.41 8.00
CA PHE A 14 -1.99 -19.70 7.32
C PHE A 14 -2.07 -18.18 7.47
N SER A 15 -3.28 -17.61 7.63
CA SER A 15 -3.49 -16.17 7.77
C SER A 15 -2.61 -15.52 8.85
N LYS A 16 -2.39 -16.22 9.98
CA LYS A 16 -1.57 -15.74 11.10
C LYS A 16 -0.06 -15.77 10.82
N GLN A 17 0.36 -16.60 9.86
CA GLN A 17 1.76 -16.79 9.47
C GLN A 17 2.11 -16.03 8.18
N HIS A 18 1.12 -15.42 7.53
CA HIS A 18 1.32 -14.74 6.27
C HIS A 18 2.26 -13.53 6.43
N PRO A 19 3.34 -13.43 5.63
CA PRO A 19 4.30 -12.32 5.75
C PRO A 19 3.71 -10.93 5.54
N GLY A 20 2.62 -10.81 4.77
CA GLY A 20 1.87 -9.56 4.58
C GLY A 20 0.90 -9.23 5.72
N GLY A 21 0.83 -10.08 6.76
CA GLY A 21 -0.10 -9.97 7.87
C GLY A 21 -1.47 -10.62 7.61
N SER A 22 -2.16 -10.93 8.70
CA SER A 22 -3.48 -11.59 8.68
C SER A 22 -4.59 -10.68 8.19
N ARG A 23 -4.54 -9.39 8.51
CA ARG A 23 -5.58 -8.41 8.21
C ARG A 23 -5.84 -8.26 6.71
N VAL A 24 -4.77 -8.21 5.90
CA VAL A 24 -4.87 -8.16 4.43
C VAL A 24 -5.57 -9.40 3.87
N ILE A 25 -5.28 -10.60 4.38
CA ILE A 25 -5.97 -11.83 3.97
C ILE A 25 -7.45 -11.76 4.35
N SER A 26 -7.77 -11.34 5.57
CA SER A 26 -9.15 -11.26 6.06
C SER A 26 -10.01 -10.30 5.22
N HIS A 27 -9.44 -9.27 4.61
CA HIS A 27 -10.18 -8.34 3.73
C HIS A 27 -10.80 -9.01 2.50
N TYR A 28 -10.23 -10.14 2.06
CA TYR A 28 -10.67 -10.94 0.93
C TYR A 28 -11.35 -12.26 1.32
N ALA A 29 -11.59 -12.50 2.61
CA ALA A 29 -12.22 -13.74 3.06
C ALA A 29 -13.52 -14.02 2.27
N GLY A 30 -13.60 -15.22 1.67
CA GLY A 30 -14.74 -15.65 0.87
C GLY A 30 -14.84 -15.05 -0.53
N GLN A 31 -13.83 -14.29 -0.99
CA GLN A 31 -13.83 -13.65 -2.31
C GLN A 31 -12.81 -14.27 -3.27
N ASP A 32 -12.99 -13.95 -4.55
CA ASP A 32 -11.92 -14.08 -5.53
C ASP A 32 -10.87 -12.98 -5.33
N ALA A 33 -9.68 -13.41 -4.92
CA ALA A 33 -8.53 -12.58 -4.63
C ALA A 33 -7.45 -12.69 -5.72
N THR A 34 -7.78 -13.20 -6.91
CA THR A 34 -6.80 -13.48 -7.98
C THR A 34 -5.98 -12.24 -8.32
N ASP A 35 -6.62 -11.11 -8.62
CA ASP A 35 -5.91 -9.89 -9.05
C ASP A 35 -5.05 -9.30 -7.93
N ALA A 36 -5.55 -9.32 -6.69
CA ALA A 36 -4.80 -8.89 -5.52
C ALA A 36 -3.58 -9.79 -5.28
N PHE A 37 -3.77 -11.10 -5.35
CA PHE A 37 -2.70 -12.08 -5.25
C PHE A 37 -1.65 -11.85 -6.35
N VAL A 38 -2.10 -11.55 -7.58
CA VAL A 38 -1.21 -11.24 -8.69
C VAL A 38 -0.37 -10.00 -8.39
N ALA A 39 -0.99 -8.94 -7.88
CA ALA A 39 -0.35 -7.66 -7.60
C ALA A 39 0.68 -7.71 -6.46
N PHE A 40 0.36 -8.35 -5.32
CA PHE A 40 1.21 -8.34 -4.13
C PHE A 40 2.37 -9.35 -4.15
N HIS A 41 2.27 -10.42 -4.94
CA HIS A 41 3.25 -11.51 -4.90
C HIS A 41 4.13 -11.53 -6.16
N SER A 42 5.27 -10.84 -6.15
CA SER A 42 6.19 -10.84 -7.30
C SER A 42 6.83 -12.22 -7.55
N ASP A 43 7.23 -12.95 -6.50
CA ASP A 43 7.81 -14.28 -6.61
C ASP A 43 6.73 -15.38 -6.66
N LYS A 44 6.21 -15.65 -7.86
CA LYS A 44 5.20 -16.69 -8.07
C LYS A 44 5.71 -18.10 -7.76
N VAL A 45 7.00 -18.35 -7.92
CA VAL A 45 7.59 -19.68 -7.72
C VAL A 45 7.61 -20.03 -6.24
N LEU A 46 8.06 -19.09 -5.40
CA LEU A 46 8.05 -19.25 -3.95
C LEU A 46 6.62 -19.44 -3.42
N VAL A 47 5.70 -18.55 -3.80
CA VAL A 47 4.34 -18.56 -3.24
C VAL A 47 3.56 -19.80 -3.67
N LYS A 48 3.78 -20.31 -4.89
CA LYS A 48 3.17 -21.57 -5.35
C LYS A 48 3.54 -22.77 -4.46
N LYS A 49 4.70 -22.77 -3.79
CA LYS A 49 5.07 -23.83 -2.84
C LYS A 49 4.16 -23.82 -1.60
N TYR A 50 3.86 -22.63 -1.07
CA TYR A 50 2.95 -22.48 0.07
C TYR A 50 1.49 -22.77 -0.30
N LEU A 51 1.05 -22.38 -1.50
CA LEU A 51 -0.33 -22.61 -1.93
C LEU A 51 -0.71 -24.08 -2.07
N LYS A 52 0.24 -24.96 -2.43
CA LYS A 52 -0.02 -26.39 -2.64
C LYS A 52 -0.66 -27.06 -1.42
N SER A 53 -0.20 -26.76 -0.21
CA SER A 53 -0.72 -27.36 1.03
C SER A 53 -2.03 -26.74 1.50
N LEU A 54 -2.45 -25.62 0.92
CA LEU A 54 -3.66 -24.88 1.29
C LEU A 54 -4.83 -25.16 0.36
N LEU A 55 -4.58 -25.82 -0.79
CA LEU A 55 -5.59 -26.11 -1.81
C LEU A 55 -6.59 -27.13 -1.29
N ILE A 56 -7.88 -26.78 -1.32
CA ILE A 56 -8.97 -27.67 -0.92
C ILE A 56 -9.86 -28.11 -2.09
N GLY A 57 -9.84 -27.38 -3.21
CA GLY A 57 -10.62 -27.73 -4.40
C GLY A 57 -10.63 -26.63 -5.46
N GLU A 58 -11.56 -26.74 -6.40
CA GLU A 58 -11.77 -25.79 -7.49
C GLU A 58 -13.24 -25.37 -7.55
N LEU A 59 -13.51 -24.14 -8.00
CA LEU A 59 -14.87 -23.67 -8.22
C LEU A 59 -15.55 -24.48 -9.33
N ALA A 60 -16.83 -24.82 -9.11
CA ALA A 60 -17.64 -25.49 -10.12
C ALA A 60 -17.66 -24.70 -11.44
N PRO A 61 -17.73 -25.36 -12.62
CA PRO A 61 -17.56 -24.70 -13.92
C PRO A 61 -18.55 -23.55 -14.18
N ASP A 62 -19.76 -23.67 -13.64
CA ASP A 62 -20.85 -22.69 -13.73
C ASP A 62 -20.71 -21.52 -12.75
N GLN A 63 -19.86 -21.65 -11.72
CA GLN A 63 -19.64 -20.59 -10.74
C GLN A 63 -18.72 -19.49 -11.29
N PRO A 64 -19.12 -18.21 -11.22
CA PRO A 64 -18.29 -17.10 -11.64
C PRO A 64 -17.10 -16.91 -10.70
N SER A 65 -15.93 -16.59 -11.27
CA SER A 65 -14.70 -16.28 -10.52
C SER A 65 -14.48 -14.77 -10.40
N PHE A 66 -15.52 -14.06 -9.97
CA PHE A 66 -15.49 -12.63 -9.66
C PHE A 66 -16.65 -12.27 -8.74
N GLU A 67 -16.49 -11.18 -7.98
CA GLU A 67 -17.55 -10.70 -7.08
C GLU A 67 -18.74 -10.16 -7.91
N SER A 68 -19.98 -10.49 -7.52
CA SER A 68 -21.21 -10.11 -8.26
C SER A 68 -21.41 -8.60 -8.39
N ASN A 69 -20.81 -7.81 -7.51
CA ASN A 69 -20.86 -6.34 -7.52
C ASN A 69 -19.83 -5.70 -8.48
N LYS A 70 -18.91 -6.48 -9.06
CA LYS A 70 -17.90 -5.98 -10.00
C LYS A 70 -18.36 -6.17 -11.44
N LYS A 71 -18.09 -5.15 -12.28
CA LYS A 71 -18.31 -5.27 -13.72
C LYS A 71 -17.20 -6.11 -14.33
N LYS A 72 -17.57 -7.23 -14.94
CA LYS A 72 -16.64 -8.15 -15.61
C LYS A 72 -15.79 -7.46 -16.69
N SER A 73 -16.40 -6.60 -17.51
CA SER A 73 -15.69 -5.86 -18.56
C SER A 73 -14.53 -5.02 -18.01
N LEU A 74 -14.73 -4.28 -16.92
CA LEU A 74 -13.67 -3.48 -16.30
C LEU A 74 -12.50 -4.32 -15.80
N LEU A 75 -12.76 -5.54 -15.32
CA LEU A 75 -11.70 -6.45 -14.88
C LEU A 75 -10.89 -6.97 -16.07
N GLU A 76 -11.56 -7.27 -17.18
CA GLU A 76 -10.92 -7.70 -18.43
C GLU A 76 -10.07 -6.58 -19.01
N ASP A 77 -10.62 -5.36 -19.11
CA ASP A 77 -9.91 -4.16 -19.57
C ASP A 77 -8.65 -3.89 -18.74
N PHE A 78 -8.74 -4.01 -17.40
CA PHE A 78 -7.59 -3.81 -16.52
C PHE A 78 -6.51 -4.89 -16.71
N ARG A 79 -6.90 -6.15 -16.90
CA ARG A 79 -5.97 -7.25 -17.14
C ARG A 79 -5.29 -7.10 -18.50
N GLU A 80 -6.02 -6.69 -19.53
CA GLU A 80 -5.46 -6.38 -20.84
C GLU A 80 -4.46 -5.24 -20.76
N LEU A 81 -4.83 -4.12 -20.11
CA LEU A 81 -3.93 -2.99 -19.90
C LEU A 81 -2.64 -3.43 -19.20
N ARG A 82 -2.74 -4.23 -18.14
CA ARG A 82 -1.57 -4.76 -17.43
C ARG A 82 -0.68 -5.61 -18.36
N CYS A 83 -1.28 -6.46 -19.20
CA CYS A 83 -0.54 -7.28 -20.17
C CYS A 83 0.21 -6.39 -21.18
N THR A 84 -0.44 -5.34 -21.67
CA THR A 84 0.17 -4.37 -22.59
C THR A 84 1.34 -3.61 -21.94
N ILE A 85 1.16 -3.10 -20.73
CA ILE A 85 2.21 -2.40 -19.96
C ILE A 85 3.43 -3.31 -19.72
N ASP A 86 3.20 -4.58 -19.39
CA ASP A 86 4.26 -5.56 -19.17
C ASP A 86 5.02 -5.89 -20.47
N LYS A 87 4.30 -6.12 -21.57
CA LYS A 87 4.89 -6.34 -22.91
C LYS A 87 5.72 -5.16 -23.38
N MET A 88 5.28 -3.93 -23.10
CA MET A 88 6.03 -2.70 -23.39
C MET A 88 7.25 -2.52 -22.49
N GLY A 89 7.41 -3.32 -21.43
CA GLY A 89 8.53 -3.24 -20.51
C GLY A 89 8.49 -2.00 -19.61
N LEU A 90 7.35 -1.33 -19.47
CA LEU A 90 7.19 -0.09 -18.69
C LEU A 90 7.34 -0.32 -17.18
N LEU A 91 7.28 -1.57 -16.72
CA LEU A 91 7.53 -1.95 -15.32
C LEU A 91 9.02 -2.17 -15.01
N ARG A 92 9.93 -1.99 -15.99
CA ARG A 92 11.37 -2.14 -15.75
C ARG A 92 11.93 -0.86 -15.10
N PRO A 93 12.61 -0.98 -13.95
CA PRO A 93 13.17 0.19 -13.28
C PRO A 93 14.33 0.79 -14.08
N ASN A 94 14.37 2.13 -14.13
CA ASN A 94 15.51 2.88 -14.62
C ASN A 94 16.37 3.36 -13.44
N TYR A 95 17.50 2.69 -13.21
CA TYR A 95 18.36 2.99 -12.06
C TYR A 95 19.00 4.36 -12.12
N PHE A 96 19.33 4.85 -13.31
CA PHE A 96 19.95 6.16 -13.47
C PHE A 96 18.95 7.27 -13.11
N PHE A 97 17.70 7.14 -13.55
CA PHE A 97 16.62 8.05 -13.17
C PHE A 97 16.45 8.12 -11.64
N PHE A 98 16.30 6.97 -10.97
CA PHE A 98 16.12 6.96 -9.52
C PHE A 98 17.36 7.41 -8.75
N PHE A 99 18.56 7.15 -9.27
CA PHE A 99 19.80 7.67 -8.70
C PHE A 99 19.84 9.20 -8.77
N LEU A 100 19.50 9.79 -9.92
CA LEU A 100 19.46 11.25 -10.07
C LEU A 100 18.39 11.88 -9.18
N ILE A 101 17.21 11.26 -9.06
CA ILE A 101 16.18 11.70 -8.11
C ILE A 101 16.75 11.68 -6.69
N PHE A 102 17.34 10.58 -6.25
CA PHE A 102 17.88 10.49 -4.89
C PHE A 102 19.00 11.51 -4.63
N LEU A 103 19.91 11.70 -5.59
CA LEU A 103 20.95 12.72 -5.52
C LEU A 103 20.37 14.14 -5.44
N HIS A 104 19.37 14.46 -6.26
CA HIS A 104 18.66 15.74 -6.23
C HIS A 104 18.07 16.03 -4.85
N LEU A 105 17.45 15.03 -4.22
CA LEU A 105 16.87 15.16 -2.89
C LEU A 105 17.93 15.44 -1.82
N LEU A 106 19.07 14.73 -1.86
CA LEU A 106 20.18 14.98 -0.94
C LEU A 106 20.80 16.38 -1.13
N VAL A 107 20.92 16.83 -2.37
CA VAL A 107 21.44 18.16 -2.69
C VAL A 107 20.50 19.25 -2.20
N LEU A 108 19.18 19.13 -2.40
CA LEU A 108 18.22 20.11 -1.90
C LEU A 108 18.17 20.15 -0.36
N ASP A 109 18.23 18.99 0.29
CA ASP A 109 18.25 18.91 1.75
C ASP A 109 19.52 19.57 2.31
N ALA A 110 20.69 19.26 1.75
CA ALA A 110 21.94 19.92 2.12
C ALA A 110 21.94 21.44 1.83
N ALA A 111 21.37 21.86 0.69
CA ALA A 111 21.25 23.26 0.32
C ALA A 111 20.39 24.04 1.32
N SER A 112 19.30 23.44 1.84
CA SER A 112 18.49 24.05 2.90
C SER A 112 19.34 24.43 4.12
N TRP A 113 20.10 23.46 4.64
CA TRP A 113 20.96 23.69 5.80
C TRP A 113 22.08 24.68 5.51
N LEU A 114 22.68 24.63 4.32
CA LEU A 114 23.75 25.54 3.91
C LEU A 114 23.26 26.98 3.82
N VAL A 115 22.05 27.23 3.32
CA VAL A 115 21.46 28.57 3.26
C VAL A 115 21.35 29.18 4.65
N VAL A 116 20.79 28.43 5.60
CA VAL A 116 20.62 28.90 6.98
C VAL A 116 21.98 29.07 7.68
N TRP A 117 22.91 28.16 7.45
CA TRP A 117 24.24 28.20 8.06
C TRP A 117 25.07 29.38 7.57
N TYR A 118 25.07 29.68 6.27
CA TYR A 118 25.91 30.73 5.67
C TYR A 118 25.28 32.13 5.75
N PHE A 119 23.98 32.26 5.46
CA PHE A 119 23.29 33.55 5.43
C PHE A 119 22.58 33.90 6.75
N GLY A 120 22.61 33.00 7.73
CA GLY A 120 22.01 33.17 9.04
C GLY A 120 20.49 32.91 9.08
N ILE A 121 19.89 33.23 10.23
CA ILE A 121 18.48 32.91 10.55
C ILE A 121 17.51 34.08 10.33
N SER A 122 17.90 35.06 9.52
CA SER A 122 16.98 36.15 9.16
C SER A 122 15.80 35.61 8.34
N LEU A 123 14.70 36.36 8.30
CA LEU A 123 13.43 35.88 7.72
C LEU A 123 13.60 35.29 6.32
N VAL A 124 14.37 35.97 5.43
CA VAL A 124 14.51 35.56 4.03
C VAL A 124 15.30 34.25 3.87
N PRO A 125 16.56 34.11 4.34
CA PRO A 125 17.29 32.83 4.31
C PRO A 125 16.56 31.70 5.01
N PHE A 126 15.90 31.97 6.14
CA PHE A 126 15.13 30.96 6.87
C PHE A 126 13.94 30.47 6.04
N SER A 127 13.16 31.37 5.44
CA SER A 127 12.05 31.00 4.55
C SER A 127 12.53 30.23 3.31
N VAL A 128 13.65 30.61 2.71
CA VAL A 128 14.25 29.90 1.57
C VAL A 128 14.71 28.50 1.97
N GLY A 129 15.40 28.37 3.12
CA GLY A 129 15.81 27.08 3.67
C GLY A 129 14.61 26.16 3.92
N ILE A 130 13.57 26.67 4.59
CA ILE A 130 12.32 25.92 4.80
C ILE A 130 11.70 25.47 3.48
N ALA A 131 11.68 26.32 2.45
CA ALA A 131 11.13 25.96 1.15
C ALA A 131 11.88 24.78 0.52
N PHE A 132 13.22 24.83 0.50
CA PHE A 132 14.06 23.74 0.00
C PHE A 132 13.87 22.45 0.81
N PHE A 133 13.90 22.55 2.14
CA PHE A 133 13.68 21.41 3.02
C PHE A 133 12.31 20.77 2.79
N THR A 134 11.26 21.58 2.71
CA THR A 134 9.88 21.10 2.53
C THR A 134 9.73 20.37 1.20
N ILE A 135 10.25 20.93 0.10
CA ILE A 135 10.24 20.29 -1.21
C ILE A 135 11.00 18.97 -1.17
N ALA A 136 12.22 18.97 -0.63
CA ALA A 136 13.04 17.76 -0.50
C ALA A 136 12.33 16.68 0.33
N GLN A 137 11.74 17.04 1.47
CA GLN A 137 11.10 16.08 2.37
C GLN A 137 9.80 15.49 1.82
N ILE A 138 8.99 16.27 1.09
CA ILE A 138 7.78 15.78 0.39
C ILE A 138 8.19 14.80 -0.71
N GLN A 139 9.12 15.19 -1.58
CA GLN A 139 9.58 14.33 -2.68
C GLN A 139 10.30 13.08 -2.17
N MET A 140 11.06 13.18 -1.07
CA MET A 140 11.66 12.03 -0.39
C MET A 140 10.59 11.05 0.11
N GLY A 141 9.42 11.54 0.52
CA GLY A 141 8.27 10.70 0.87
C GLY A 141 7.77 9.86 -0.29
N TRP A 142 7.67 10.44 -1.49
CA TRP A 142 7.30 9.73 -2.72
C TRP A 142 8.39 8.73 -3.16
N PHE A 143 9.66 9.09 -3.03
CA PHE A 143 10.76 8.17 -3.29
C PHE A 143 10.76 6.97 -2.33
N GLN A 144 10.52 7.20 -1.04
CA GLN A 144 10.27 6.17 -0.02
C GLN A 144 9.08 5.28 -0.39
N HIS A 145 8.00 5.86 -0.92
CA HIS A 145 6.81 5.13 -1.33
C HIS A 145 7.13 4.15 -2.47
N ASP A 146 7.88 4.60 -3.48
CA ASP A 146 8.28 3.75 -4.61
C ASP A 146 9.23 2.63 -4.19
N LEU A 147 10.12 2.90 -3.22
CA LEU A 147 10.93 1.86 -2.57
C LEU A 147 10.05 0.84 -1.84
N GLY A 148 9.02 1.28 -1.13
CA GLY A 148 8.05 0.41 -0.46
C GLY A 148 7.31 -0.53 -1.41
N HIS A 149 6.97 -0.04 -2.60
CA HIS A 149 6.37 -0.82 -3.68
C HIS A 149 7.35 -1.71 -4.45
N CYS A 150 8.63 -1.67 -4.08
CA CYS A 150 9.71 -2.38 -4.76
C CYS A 150 9.90 -1.96 -6.24
N SER A 151 9.62 -0.71 -6.56
CA SER A 151 9.66 -0.17 -7.94
C SER A 151 11.03 0.36 -8.37
N VAL A 152 11.97 0.59 -7.44
CA VAL A 152 13.28 1.21 -7.74
C VAL A 152 14.32 0.18 -8.17
N PHE A 153 14.37 -0.97 -7.49
CA PHE A 153 15.28 -2.08 -7.82
C PHE A 153 14.51 -3.33 -8.25
N ARG A 154 15.11 -4.16 -9.11
CA ARG A 154 14.52 -5.46 -9.50
C ARG A 154 14.41 -6.44 -8.33
N LYS A 155 15.38 -6.41 -7.41
CA LYS A 155 15.41 -7.30 -6.24
C LYS A 155 14.76 -6.60 -5.04
N PRO A 156 13.69 -7.15 -4.44
CA PRO A 156 13.01 -6.55 -3.29
C PRO A 156 13.92 -6.26 -2.09
N LYS A 157 15.00 -7.03 -1.91
CA LYS A 157 15.99 -6.83 -0.84
C LYS A 157 16.62 -5.43 -0.86
N TRP A 158 17.00 -4.94 -2.04
CA TRP A 158 17.65 -3.63 -2.19
C TRP A 158 16.66 -2.48 -1.96
N ASN A 159 15.42 -2.64 -2.45
CA ASN A 159 14.34 -1.70 -2.14
C ASN A 159 14.11 -1.59 -0.64
N ARG A 160 13.98 -2.73 0.05
CA ARG A 160 13.76 -2.75 1.51
C ARG A 160 14.90 -2.11 2.29
N LEU A 161 16.15 -2.37 1.91
CA LEU A 161 17.31 -1.78 2.56
C LEU A 161 17.29 -0.25 2.42
N LEU A 162 17.14 0.25 1.20
CA LEU A 162 17.15 1.69 0.95
C LEU A 162 15.89 2.37 1.51
N GLN A 163 14.73 1.69 1.50
CA GLN A 163 13.51 2.15 2.16
C GLN A 163 13.78 2.43 3.64
N ILE A 164 14.38 1.47 4.36
CA ILE A 164 14.72 1.62 5.78
C ILE A 164 15.64 2.82 5.99
N VAL A 165 16.67 2.99 5.16
CA VAL A 165 17.56 4.16 5.25
C VAL A 165 16.76 5.46 5.08
N VAL A 166 15.94 5.55 4.04
CA VAL A 166 15.18 6.78 3.75
C VAL A 166 14.17 7.08 4.85
N ILE A 167 13.24 6.18 5.18
CA ILE A 167 12.18 6.52 6.13
C ILE A 167 12.62 6.46 7.58
N ASN A 168 13.42 5.48 8.00
CA ASN A 168 13.83 5.39 9.40
C ASN A 168 14.86 6.44 9.76
N ILE A 169 15.88 6.65 8.90
CA ILE A 169 17.01 7.53 9.24
C ILE A 169 16.73 8.95 8.77
N LEU A 170 16.40 9.16 7.48
CA LEU A 170 16.26 10.51 6.94
C LEU A 170 14.92 11.17 7.31
N LYS A 171 13.86 10.38 7.52
CA LYS A 171 12.53 10.92 7.89
C LYS A 171 12.10 10.65 9.34
N GLY A 172 12.77 9.75 10.05
CA GLY A 172 12.46 9.44 11.45
C GLY A 172 11.17 8.62 11.68
N LEU A 173 10.69 7.87 10.68
CA LEU A 173 9.48 7.04 10.79
C LEU A 173 9.77 5.55 10.55
N PRO A 174 9.06 4.59 11.18
CA PRO A 174 9.34 3.18 10.96
C PRO A 174 8.82 2.68 9.60
N ALA A 175 9.71 2.08 8.80
CA ALA A 175 9.35 1.42 7.53
C ALA A 175 8.30 0.30 7.73
N SER A 176 8.34 -0.39 8.88
CA SER A 176 7.36 -1.44 9.21
C SER A 176 5.95 -0.88 9.40
N TRP A 177 5.83 0.26 10.09
CA TRP A 177 4.55 0.97 10.28
C TRP A 177 3.98 1.40 8.94
N TRP A 178 4.79 2.07 8.11
CA TRP A 178 4.36 2.51 6.78
C TRP A 178 3.93 1.32 5.92
N ASN A 179 4.77 0.29 5.81
CA ASN A 179 4.45 -0.90 5.02
C ASN A 179 3.18 -1.61 5.54
N HIS A 180 2.97 -1.67 6.86
CA HIS A 180 1.80 -2.30 7.44
C HIS A 180 0.51 -1.59 7.07
N LEU A 181 0.45 -0.26 7.22
CA LEU A 181 -0.75 0.52 6.89
C LEU A 181 -0.95 0.61 5.37
N HIS A 182 0.11 0.95 4.64
CA HIS A 182 0.06 1.20 3.21
C HIS A 182 -0.33 -0.05 2.41
N ASN A 183 0.15 -1.24 2.80
CA ASN A 183 -0.27 -2.49 2.16
C ASN A 183 -1.76 -2.79 2.39
N GLN A 184 -2.32 -2.42 3.54
CA GLN A 184 -3.76 -2.58 3.80
C GLN A 184 -4.60 -1.61 2.97
N HIS A 185 -4.14 -0.36 2.87
CA HIS A 185 -4.74 0.62 1.97
C HIS A 185 -4.80 0.09 0.53
N HIS A 186 -3.67 -0.38 -0.01
CA HIS A 186 -3.65 -0.91 -1.38
C HIS A 186 -4.39 -2.24 -1.57
N ALA A 187 -4.61 -3.01 -0.50
CA ALA A 187 -5.43 -4.21 -0.58
C ALA A 187 -6.91 -3.86 -0.83
N LYS A 188 -7.49 -2.93 -0.07
CA LYS A 188 -8.89 -2.52 -0.27
C LYS A 188 -9.00 -1.01 -0.09
N PRO A 189 -8.56 -0.21 -1.08
CA PRO A 189 -8.54 1.23 -0.95
C PRO A 189 -9.96 1.78 -0.88
N ASN A 190 -10.14 2.82 -0.08
CA ASN A 190 -11.41 3.51 0.14
C ASN A 190 -12.55 2.59 0.62
N CYS A 191 -12.23 1.42 1.17
CA CYS A 191 -13.22 0.49 1.71
C CYS A 191 -13.32 0.66 3.23
N PHE A 192 -14.48 1.13 3.70
CA PHE A 192 -14.71 1.34 5.13
C PHE A 192 -14.40 0.09 5.97
N ARG A 193 -13.76 0.29 7.13
CA ARG A 193 -13.22 -0.73 8.06
C ARG A 193 -12.09 -1.62 7.52
N LYS A 194 -11.77 -1.56 6.22
CA LYS A 194 -10.66 -2.30 5.61
C LYS A 194 -9.47 -1.40 5.35
N ASP A 195 -9.72 -0.21 4.81
CA ASP A 195 -8.70 0.81 4.58
C ASP A 195 -8.35 1.54 5.90
N PRO A 196 -7.11 1.46 6.40
CA PRO A 196 -6.72 2.19 7.59
C PRO A 196 -6.73 3.70 7.41
N ASP A 197 -6.60 4.22 6.18
CA ASP A 197 -6.52 5.66 5.91
C ASP A 197 -7.86 6.38 6.15
N LEU A 198 -8.95 5.60 6.24
CA LEU A 198 -10.28 6.12 6.58
C LEU A 198 -10.56 6.12 8.10
N ASN A 199 -9.67 5.54 8.93
CA ASN A 199 -9.87 5.42 10.38
C ASN A 199 -9.42 6.70 11.13
N MET A 200 -9.94 7.85 10.70
CA MET A 200 -9.60 9.17 11.25
C MET A 200 -10.59 9.65 12.34
N HIS A 201 -11.61 8.83 12.61
CA HIS A 201 -12.69 9.09 13.55
C HIS A 201 -12.33 8.66 15.00
N PRO A 202 -12.74 9.38 16.06
CA PRO A 202 -13.45 10.68 16.11
C PRO A 202 -12.59 11.92 15.93
N LEU A 203 -11.28 11.76 15.89
CA LEU A 203 -10.38 12.85 16.24
C LEU A 203 -10.23 13.92 15.16
N LEU A 204 -10.33 13.57 13.88
CA LEU A 204 -10.10 14.51 12.79
C LEU A 204 -11.40 14.82 12.01
N PHE A 205 -12.02 13.81 11.40
CA PHE A 205 -13.28 13.97 10.68
C PHE A 205 -14.01 12.64 10.55
N SER A 206 -15.34 12.70 10.51
CA SER A 206 -16.17 11.55 10.16
C SER A 206 -16.38 11.49 8.64
N LEU A 207 -15.98 10.39 8.01
CA LEU A 207 -16.11 10.20 6.57
C LEU A 207 -17.43 9.55 6.20
N GLY A 208 -18.24 10.28 5.42
CA GLY A 208 -19.48 9.79 4.85
C GLY A 208 -20.63 9.67 5.84
N LYS A 209 -21.85 9.48 5.31
CA LYS A 209 -23.09 9.47 6.10
C LYS A 209 -23.08 8.40 7.18
N THR A 210 -22.56 7.21 6.88
CA THR A 210 -22.54 6.07 7.80
C THR A 210 -21.70 6.35 9.05
N LEU A 211 -20.49 6.90 8.87
CA LEU A 211 -19.62 7.21 10.00
C LEU A 211 -20.23 8.34 10.81
N SER A 212 -20.64 9.45 10.21
CA SER A 212 -21.26 10.56 10.95
C SER A 212 -22.46 10.13 11.80
N VAL A 213 -23.26 9.16 11.32
CA VAL A 213 -24.38 8.58 12.09
C VAL A 213 -23.93 7.67 13.23
N GLU A 214 -22.96 6.77 13.01
CA GLU A 214 -22.41 5.90 14.08
C GLU A 214 -21.84 6.74 15.24
N VAL A 215 -21.24 7.86 14.90
CA VAL A 215 -20.55 8.77 15.80
C VAL A 215 -21.53 9.59 16.61
N SER A 216 -22.52 10.15 15.92
CA SER A 216 -23.65 10.82 16.56
C SER A 216 -24.35 9.89 17.56
N LYS A 217 -24.53 8.60 17.22
CA LYS A 217 -25.14 7.59 18.10
C LYS A 217 -24.24 7.22 19.28
N GLY A 218 -22.93 7.10 19.05
CA GLY A 218 -21.95 6.85 20.11
C GLY A 218 -21.83 8.02 21.11
N MET A 219 -22.02 9.26 20.63
CA MET A 219 -22.03 10.47 21.47
C MET A 219 -23.37 10.68 22.19
N SER A 220 -24.49 10.21 21.63
CA SER A 220 -25.82 10.35 22.25
C SER A 220 -26.14 9.29 23.32
N GLY A 221 -25.25 8.31 23.54
CA GLY A 221 -25.46 7.24 24.52
C GLY A 221 -26.48 6.18 24.09
N GLU A 222 -27.00 6.24 22.86
CA GLU A 222 -27.92 5.23 22.32
C GLU A 222 -27.15 4.04 21.74
N ALA A 223 -26.59 3.21 22.62
CA ALA A 223 -26.12 1.89 22.26
C ALA A 223 -27.33 0.99 21.92
N LYS A 224 -27.68 0.87 20.63
CA LYS A 224 -28.62 -0.16 20.20
C LYS A 224 -27.97 -1.54 20.31
N SER A 225 -28.52 -2.36 21.19
CA SER A 225 -28.34 -3.81 21.23
C SER A 225 -28.75 -4.39 19.88
N HIS A 226 -27.79 -4.94 19.12
CA HIS A 226 -28.08 -5.69 17.90
C HIS A 226 -27.76 -7.16 18.14
N TRP A 227 -28.77 -7.88 18.65
CA TRP A 227 -29.00 -9.29 18.40
C TRP A 227 -30.46 -9.44 18.02
N ASP A 228 -30.70 -9.57 16.72
CA ASP A 228 -31.80 -10.29 16.06
C ASP A 228 -31.32 -10.63 14.64
#